data_AF-A0AAW0IXH5-F1
#
_entry.id   AF-A0AAW0IXH5-F1
#
_cell.length_a   1.000
_cell.length_b   1.000
_cell.length_c   1.000
_cell.angle_alpha   90.00
_cell.angle_beta   90.00
_cell.angle_gamma   90.00
#
_symmetry.space_group_name_H-M   'P 1'
#
loop_
_entity.id
_entity.type
_entity.pdbx_description
1 polymer ?
#
loop_
_entity_poly.entity_id
_entity_poly.type
_entity_poly.pdbx_seq_one_letter_code
_entity_poly.pdbx_strand_id
1 'polypeptide(L)'
;MHVTNDLLIPFQTIHGHKGPITAVSFAPDGRYLATYSNTDSHISFWQMNTSLLGSIGMLNSAPQLRCIKTYQVPPVQPASPGSHNALRLARLIWTSNRNVILMAHDGKEHRFMV
;
A
#
# COMPACT_ATOMS: atom_id res chain seq x y z
N MET A 1 -16.10 31.75 24.59
CA MET A 1 -14.75 31.27 24.25
C MET A 1 -14.94 30.04 23.37
N HIS A 2 -14.67 30.14 22.08
CA HIS A 2 -14.81 29.03 21.13
C HIS A 2 -13.41 28.77 20.58
N VAL A 3 -12.82 27.63 20.95
CA VAL A 3 -11.52 27.18 20.44
C VAL A 3 -11.81 25.96 19.58
N THR A 4 -11.99 26.16 18.29
CA THR A 4 -11.89 25.07 17.29
C THR A 4 -10.48 25.12 16.73
N ASN A 5 -9.52 24.55 17.45
CA ASN A 5 -8.25 24.14 16.87
C ASN A 5 -8.46 22.79 16.19
N ASP A 6 -9.20 22.79 15.08
CA ASP A 6 -9.14 21.70 14.11
C ASP A 6 -7.80 21.81 13.41
N LEU A 7 -6.77 21.20 14.01
CA LEU A 7 -5.52 20.90 13.31
C LEU A 7 -5.88 20.00 12.12
N LEU A 8 -6.05 20.60 10.95
CA LEU A 8 -6.20 19.86 9.70
C LEU A 8 -4.91 19.07 9.47
N ILE A 9 -4.89 17.83 9.93
CA ILE A 9 -3.86 16.86 9.55
C ILE A 9 -3.95 16.69 8.02
N PRO A 10 -2.90 17.07 7.26
CA PRO A 10 -2.94 16.94 5.80
C PRO A 10 -3.05 15.46 5.43
N PHE A 11 -4.03 15.13 4.59
CA PHE A 11 -4.20 13.79 4.04
C PHE A 11 -4.00 13.81 2.52
N GLN A 12 -3.52 12.68 1.98
CA GLN A 12 -3.36 12.48 0.56
C GLN A 12 -4.27 11.33 0.11
N THR A 13 -5.16 11.60 -0.84
CA THR A 13 -5.88 10.54 -1.56
C THR A 13 -4.98 10.02 -2.69
N ILE A 14 -4.65 8.73 -2.66
CA ILE A 14 -3.85 8.07 -3.71
C ILE A 14 -4.74 7.17 -4.55
N HIS A 15 -4.75 7.42 -5.87
CA HIS A 15 -5.49 6.60 -6.84
C HIS A 15 -4.50 5.63 -7.50
N GLY A 16 -4.75 4.32 -7.38
CA GLY A 16 -3.88 3.29 -7.97
C GLY A 16 -4.54 1.96 -8.26
N HIS A 17 -5.61 1.63 -7.54
CA HIS A 17 -6.41 0.42 -7.73
C HIS A 17 -7.78 0.78 -8.30
N LYS A 18 -8.33 -0.07 -9.15
CA LYS A 18 -9.67 0.07 -9.74
C LYS A 18 -10.76 -0.60 -8.89
N GLY A 19 -10.35 -1.39 -7.91
CA GLY A 19 -11.16 -2.20 -7.03
C GLY A 19 -10.65 -2.15 -5.58
N PRO A 20 -11.30 -2.89 -4.68
CA PRO A 20 -11.02 -2.81 -3.25
C PRO A 20 -9.58 -3.23 -2.92
N ILE A 21 -8.89 -2.42 -2.13
CA ILE A 21 -7.58 -2.80 -1.55
C ILE A 21 -7.86 -3.83 -0.46
N THR A 22 -7.35 -5.04 -0.65
CA THR A 22 -7.55 -6.18 0.26
C THR A 22 -6.36 -6.44 1.19
N ALA A 23 -5.19 -5.87 0.89
CA ALA A 23 -4.05 -5.85 1.80
C ALA A 23 -3.21 -4.59 1.66
N VAL A 24 -2.66 -4.11 2.78
CA VAL A 24 -1.79 -2.93 2.85
C VAL A 24 -0.71 -3.15 3.92
N SER A 25 0.53 -2.76 3.64
CA SER A 25 1.61 -2.81 4.63
C SER A 25 2.75 -1.85 4.28
N PHE A 26 3.26 -1.14 5.29
CA PHE A 26 4.50 -0.38 5.17
C PHE A 26 5.73 -1.28 5.27
N ALA A 27 6.79 -0.90 4.58
CA ALA A 27 8.13 -1.45 4.79
C ALA A 27 8.63 -1.11 6.20
N PRO A 28 9.54 -1.91 6.79
CA PRO A 28 10.04 -1.69 8.15
C PRO A 28 10.72 -0.32 8.34
N ASP A 29 11.36 0.22 7.31
CA ASP A 29 11.97 1.56 7.32
C ASP A 29 11.02 2.70 6.97
N GLY A 30 9.74 2.40 6.71
CA GLY A 30 8.70 3.37 6.36
C GLY A 30 8.87 4.03 4.99
N ARG A 31 9.90 3.72 4.19
CA ARG A 31 10.14 4.40 2.90
C ARG A 31 9.19 3.94 1.80
N TYR A 32 8.63 2.74 1.95
CA TYR A 32 7.72 2.15 0.99
C TYR A 32 6.41 1.70 1.63
N LEU A 33 5.35 1.78 0.83
CA LEU A 33 4.04 1.20 1.11
C LEU A 33 3.71 0.21 0.00
N ALA A 34 3.26 -0.99 0.37
CA ALA A 34 2.70 -1.96 -0.56
C ALA A 34 1.18 -2.01 -0.37
N THR A 35 0.46 -2.08 -1.50
CA THR A 35 -1.00 -2.21 -1.56
C THR A 35 -1.36 -3.30 -2.55
N TYR A 36 -2.36 -4.11 -2.23
CA TYR A 36 -2.80 -5.22 -3.08
C TYR A 36 -4.31 -5.23 -3.23
N SER A 37 -4.77 -5.42 -4.46
CA SER A 37 -6.18 -5.62 -4.82
C SER A 37 -6.31 -6.99 -5.48
N ASN A 38 -7.04 -7.91 -4.83
CA ASN A 38 -7.31 -9.22 -5.41
C ASN A 38 -8.24 -9.10 -6.64
N THR A 39 -9.25 -8.22 -6.57
CA THR A 39 -10.20 -7.99 -7.66
C THR A 39 -9.51 -7.42 -8.89
N ASP A 40 -8.59 -6.47 -8.72
CA ASP A 40 -7.84 -5.92 -9.84
C ASP A 40 -6.68 -6.82 -10.25
N SER A 41 -6.30 -7.80 -9.44
CA SER A 41 -5.14 -8.67 -9.67
C SER A 41 -3.82 -7.88 -9.77
N HIS A 42 -3.65 -6.85 -8.93
CA HIS A 42 -2.47 -5.99 -8.93
C HIS A 42 -1.92 -5.74 -7.52
N ILE A 43 -0.59 -5.70 -7.43
CA ILE A 43 0.14 -5.13 -6.29
C ILE A 43 0.85 -3.85 -6.75
N SER A 44 0.69 -2.78 -5.99
CA SER A 44 1.33 -1.49 -6.26
C SER A 44 2.21 -1.07 -5.09
N PHE A 45 3.35 -0.49 -5.42
CA PHE A 45 4.36 0.00 -4.50
C PHE A 45 4.47 1.50 -4.59
N TRP A 46 4.47 2.14 -3.43
CA TRP A 46 4.48 3.58 -3.28
C TRP A 46 5.71 3.99 -2.50
N GLN A 47 6.45 4.96 -2.99
CA GLN A 47 7.60 5.53 -2.29
C GLN A 47 7.19 6.84 -1.63
N MET A 48 7.58 7.02 -0.37
CA MET A 48 7.50 8.32 0.28
C MET A 48 8.62 9.22 -0.24
N ASN A 49 8.26 10.27 -0.96
CA ASN A 49 9.22 11.31 -1.32
C ASN A 49 9.29 12.34 -0.20
N THR A 50 10.27 12.18 0.69
CA THR A 50 10.70 13.24 1.59
C THR A 50 11.58 14.20 0.79
N SER A 51 10.98 15.12 0.05
CA SER A 51 11.76 16.17 -0.60
C SER A 51 12.51 16.96 0.48
N LEU A 52 13.85 16.99 0.42
CA LEU A 52 14.70 17.82 1.29
C LEU A 52 14.25 19.29 1.31
N LEU A 53 13.63 19.79 0.23
CA LEU A 53 13.08 21.15 0.16
C LEU A 53 11.84 21.36 1.06
N GLY A 54 11.07 20.30 1.35
CA GLY A 54 9.95 20.35 2.29
C GLY A 54 10.41 20.52 3.74
N SER A 55 11.60 20.02 4.09
CA SER A 55 12.24 20.26 5.39
C SER A 55 12.90 21.64 5.54
N ILE A 56 13.10 22.38 4.43
CA ILE A 56 13.74 23.72 4.44
C ILE A 56 12.66 24.83 4.37
N GLY A 57 11.37 24.50 4.51
CA GLY A 57 10.28 25.49 4.61
C GLY A 57 10.02 26.30 3.33
N MET A 58 10.65 25.94 2.20
CA MET A 58 10.60 26.73 0.97
C MET A 58 9.57 26.27 -0.06
N LEU A 59 8.77 25.22 0.22
CA LEU A 59 7.56 24.87 -0.53
C LEU A 59 6.59 24.13 0.38
N ASN A 60 5.31 24.52 0.37
CA ASN A 60 4.17 23.85 1.02
C ASN A 60 3.85 22.47 0.39
N SER A 61 4.86 21.72 -0.04
CA SER A 61 4.69 20.40 -0.62
C SER A 61 4.72 19.38 0.50
N ALA A 62 3.54 19.01 1.00
CA ALA A 62 3.39 17.86 1.89
C ALA A 62 4.10 16.63 1.29
N PRO A 63 4.69 15.74 2.10
CA PRO A 63 5.25 14.49 1.59
C PRO A 63 4.20 13.74 0.77
N GLN A 64 4.54 13.42 -0.48
CA GLN A 64 3.64 12.71 -1.40
C GLN A 64 4.12 11.27 -1.58
N LEU A 65 3.21 10.32 -1.37
CA LEU A 65 3.34 8.96 -1.87
C LEU A 65 3.21 8.98 -3.39
N ARG A 66 4.19 8.42 -4.10
CA ARG A 66 4.12 8.20 -5.54
C ARG A 66 4.19 6.70 -5.84
N CYS A 67 3.34 6.24 -6.74
CA CYS A 67 3.43 4.87 -7.26
C CYS A 67 4.71 4.75 -8.08
N ILE A 68 5.59 3.83 -7.69
CA ILE A 68 6.87 3.60 -8.37
C ILE A 68 6.85 2.31 -9.19
N LYS A 69 6.05 1.32 -8.78
CA LYS A 69 5.97 0.00 -9.42
C LYS A 69 4.58 -0.57 -9.23
N THR A 70 4.10 -1.27 -10.25
CA THR A 70 2.88 -2.08 -10.17
C THR A 70 3.13 -3.39 -10.90
N TYR A 71 2.73 -4.49 -10.28
CA TYR A 71 2.85 -5.82 -10.84
C TYR A 71 1.48 -6.46 -10.90
N GLN A 72 1.18 -7.11 -12.02
CA GLN A 72 0.05 -8.01 -12.12
C GLN A 72 0.35 -9.30 -11.34
N VAL A 73 -0.62 -9.76 -10.56
CA VAL A 73 -0.52 -10.98 -9.75
C VAL A 73 -1.66 -11.89 -10.16
N PRO A 74 -1.43 -13.19 -10.37
CA PRO A 74 -2.52 -14.13 -10.60
C PRO A 74 -3.62 -13.99 -9.52
N PRO A 75 -4.91 -13.98 -9.89
CA PRO A 75 -6.00 -13.86 -8.93
C PRO A 75 -5.88 -14.94 -7.85
N VAL A 76 -5.95 -14.56 -6.58
CA VAL A 76 -5.99 -15.51 -5.48
C VAL A 76 -7.44 -15.97 -5.33
N GLN A 77 -7.69 -17.24 -5.65
CA GLN A 77 -9.01 -17.85 -5.56
C GLN A 77 -9.34 -18.20 -4.09
N PRO A 78 -10.60 -18.05 -3.65
CA PRO A 78 -11.01 -18.55 -2.34
C PRO A 78 -11.02 -20.08 -2.29
N ALA A 79 -10.71 -20.66 -1.12
CA ALA A 79 -10.80 -22.10 -0.87
C ALA A 79 -12.18 -22.72 -1.13
N SER A 80 -13.25 -21.93 -1.10
CA SER A 80 -14.62 -22.40 -1.34
C SER A 80 -15.39 -21.40 -2.21
N PRO A 81 -16.13 -21.86 -3.23
CA PRO A 81 -17.06 -21.03 -3.98
C PRO A 81 -18.07 -20.40 -3.00
N GLY A 82 -18.11 -19.06 -2.93
CA GLY A 82 -18.99 -18.32 -2.00
C GLY A 82 -18.34 -17.88 -0.68
N SER A 83 -17.05 -18.16 -0.45
CA SER A 83 -16.32 -17.51 0.65
C SER A 83 -16.05 -16.04 0.29
N HIS A 84 -16.79 -15.13 0.93
CA HIS A 84 -16.76 -13.69 0.62
C HIS A 84 -15.67 -12.90 1.36
N ASN A 85 -14.85 -13.53 2.20
CA ASN A 85 -13.87 -12.77 2.99
C ASN A 85 -12.56 -12.55 2.20
N ALA A 86 -12.60 -11.61 1.26
CA ALA A 86 -11.46 -11.23 0.43
C ALA A 86 -10.24 -10.76 1.24
N LEU A 87 -10.45 -10.20 2.44
CA LEU A 87 -9.39 -9.76 3.34
C LEU A 87 -8.58 -10.92 3.93
N ARG A 88 -9.12 -12.14 3.92
CA ARG A 88 -8.42 -13.35 4.39
C ARG A 88 -7.64 -14.06 3.28
N LEU A 89 -7.78 -13.64 2.03
CA LEU A 89 -7.21 -14.35 0.88
C LEU A 89 -5.70 -14.15 0.73
N ALA A 90 -5.19 -12.99 1.10
CA ALA A 90 -3.76 -12.72 1.01
C ALA A 90 -3.32 -11.67 2.03
N ARG A 91 -2.04 -11.74 2.40
CA ARG A 91 -1.39 -10.73 3.24
C ARG A 91 -0.03 -10.34 2.68
N LEU A 92 0.38 -9.12 2.95
CA LEU A 92 1.69 -8.58 2.57
C LEU A 92 2.65 -8.75 3.75
N ILE A 93 3.82 -9.32 3.47
CA ILE A 93 4.86 -9.57 4.47
C ILE A 93 6.17 -9.00 3.95
N TRP A 94 6.68 -7.96 4.59
CA TRP A 94 8.00 -7.43 4.28
C TRP A 94 9.08 -8.30 4.92
N THR A 95 10.02 -8.79 4.11
CA THR A 95 11.18 -9.58 4.59
C THR A 95 12.46 -8.76 4.65
N SER A 96 12.45 -7.59 4.02
CA SER A 96 13.47 -6.55 4.16
C SER A 96 12.85 -5.18 3.85
N ASN A 97 13.66 -4.12 3.83
CA ASN A 97 13.21 -2.80 3.39
C ASN A 97 12.85 -2.71 1.90
N ARG A 98 13.16 -3.74 1.10
CA ARG A 98 12.88 -3.77 -0.34
C ARG A 98 12.17 -5.02 -0.84
N ASN A 99 12.12 -6.08 -0.04
CA ASN A 99 11.50 -7.33 -0.44
C ASN A 99 10.16 -7.51 0.28
N VAL A 100 9.13 -7.82 -0.50
CA VAL A 100 7.80 -8.17 0.02
C VAL A 100 7.35 -9.51 -0.53
N ILE A 101 6.61 -10.24 0.29
CA ILE A 101 5.90 -11.45 -0.09
C ILE A 101 4.41 -11.16 -0.01
N LEU A 102 3.70 -11.38 -1.11
CA LEU A 102 2.26 -11.59 -1.07
C LEU A 102 2.03 -13.08 -0.79
N MET A 103 1.61 -13.37 0.44
CA MET A 103 1.29 -14.71 0.90
C MET A 103 -0.21 -14.93 0.77
N ALA A 104 -0.61 -15.83 -0.14
CA ALA A 104 -1.99 -16.26 -0.27
C ALA A 104 -2.38 -17.23 0.86
N HIS A 105 -3.68 -17.35 1.10
CA HIS A 105 -4.25 -18.18 2.17
C HIS A 105 -3.98 -19.69 2.00
N ASP A 106 -3.74 -20.13 0.76
CA ASP A 106 -3.36 -21.50 0.40
C ASP A 106 -1.86 -21.77 0.64
N GLY A 107 -1.12 -20.77 1.14
CA GLY A 107 0.32 -20.84 1.38
C GLY A 107 1.18 -20.46 0.17
N LYS A 108 0.58 -20.16 -0.99
CA LYS A 108 1.34 -19.75 -2.17
C LYS A 108 1.97 -18.36 -1.95
N GLU A 109 3.26 -18.26 -2.24
CA GLU A 109 4.03 -17.02 -2.11
C GLU A 109 4.31 -16.40 -3.47
N HIS A 110 4.12 -15.09 -3.57
CA HIS A 110 4.62 -14.28 -4.67
C HIS A 110 5.58 -13.23 -4.12
N ARG A 111 6.81 -13.22 -4.62
CA ARG A 111 7.89 -12.37 -4.09
C ARG A 111 8.13 -11.20 -5.04
N PHE A 112 8.28 -10.02 -4.47
CA PHE A 112 8.49 -8.78 -5.21
C PHE A 112 9.61 -7.97 -4.57
N MET A 113 10.27 -7.16 -5.39
CA MET A 113 11.30 -6.23 -4.96
C MET A 113 10.99 -4.82 -5.47
N VAL A 114 10.98 -3.85 -4.56
CA VAL A 114 10.90 -2.41 -4.91
C VAL A 114 12.22 -1.87 -5.40
#